data_AF-A0A2D6E421-F1
#
_entry.id   AF-A0A2D6E421-F1
#
_cell.length_a   1.000
_cell.length_b   1.000
_cell.length_c   1.000
_cell.angle_alpha   90.00
_cell.angle_beta   90.00
_cell.angle_gamma   90.00
#
_symmetry.space_group_name_H-M   'P 1'
#
loop_
_entity.id
_entity.type
_entity.pdbx_description
1 polymer ?
#
loop_
_entity_poly.entity_id
_entity_poly.type
_entity_poly.pdbx_seq_one_letter_code
_entity_poly.pdbx_strand_id
1 'polypeptide(L)'
;MKVINSKDIYNILESAILKNEHLKPTIGNGKDKRYIIKKGLKIRHKPTGLVYTVYDVSFGDPGDPIIHCHRPGKKFTIKKDKFKDYERQ
;
A
#
# COMPACT_ATOMS: atom_id res chain seq x y z
N MET A 1 -34.86 -7.98 2.00
CA MET A 1 -33.65 -7.77 2.83
C MET A 1 -32.43 -8.16 2.01
N LYS A 2 -31.48 -7.24 1.78
CA LYS A 2 -30.23 -7.57 1.07
C LYS A 2 -29.33 -8.38 2.02
N VAL A 3 -29.11 -9.65 1.69
CA VAL A 3 -28.19 -10.53 2.40
C VAL A 3 -26.78 -10.05 2.09
N ILE A 4 -26.14 -9.37 3.04
CA ILE A 4 -24.76 -8.91 2.93
C ILE A 4 -23.90 -10.16 3.08
N ASN A 5 -23.22 -10.55 2.00
CA ASN A 5 -22.42 -11.77 1.98
C ASN A 5 -21.09 -11.50 2.71
N SER A 6 -20.43 -12.54 3.24
CA SER A 6 -19.16 -12.37 3.95
C SER A 6 -18.05 -11.75 3.08
N LYS A 7 -18.13 -11.90 1.75
CA LYS A 7 -17.29 -11.18 0.77
C LYS A 7 -17.56 -9.67 0.73
N ASP A 8 -18.81 -9.25 0.88
CA ASP A 8 -19.19 -7.83 0.90
C ASP A 8 -18.70 -7.16 2.19
N ILE A 9 -18.75 -7.86 3.32
CA ILE A 9 -18.18 -7.40 4.59
C ILE A 9 -16.65 -7.23 4.45
N TYR A 10 -15.96 -8.17 3.81
CA TYR A 10 -14.53 -8.06 3.53
C TYR A 10 -14.19 -6.86 2.64
N ASN A 11 -14.95 -6.63 1.56
CA ASN A 11 -14.76 -5.47 0.69
C ASN A 11 -15.04 -4.14 1.41
N ILE A 12 -16.04 -4.10 2.29
CA ILE A 12 -16.36 -2.91 3.10
C ILE A 12 -15.27 -2.65 4.14
N LEU A 13 -14.75 -3.68 4.81
CA LEU A 13 -13.64 -3.57 5.75
C LEU A 13 -12.31 -3.21 5.06
N GLU A 14 -12.00 -3.79 3.89
CA GLU A 14 -10.85 -3.36 3.07
C GLU A 14 -11.00 -1.88 2.69
N SER A 15 -12.17 -1.46 2.24
CA SER A 15 -12.40 -0.08 1.79
C SER A 15 -12.34 0.95 2.94
N ALA A 16 -12.76 0.56 4.15
CA ALA A 16 -12.81 1.45 5.31
C ALA A 16 -11.47 1.51 6.08
N ILE A 17 -10.74 0.39 6.19
CA ILE A 17 -9.44 0.33 6.89
C ILE A 17 -8.33 1.02 6.06
N LEU A 18 -8.43 0.98 4.73
CA LEU A 18 -7.36 1.46 3.84
C LEU A 18 -7.32 2.98 3.59
N LYS A 19 -8.32 3.75 4.05
CA LYS A 19 -8.41 5.19 3.79
C LYS A 19 -7.66 6.08 4.79
N ASN A 20 -7.24 5.56 5.95
CA ASN A 20 -6.66 6.40 7.02
C ASN A 20 -5.38 5.85 7.67
N GLU A 21 -4.92 4.65 7.29
CA GLU A 21 -3.67 4.11 7.84
C GLU A 21 -2.48 4.41 6.93
N HIS A 22 -1.31 4.57 7.55
CA HIS A 22 -0.01 4.63 6.87
C HIS A 22 0.09 3.54 5.81
N LEU A 23 0.92 3.76 4.77
CA LEU A 23 1.12 2.78 3.71
C LEU A 23 1.64 1.44 4.28
N LYS A 24 0.73 0.50 4.56
CA LYS A 24 1.08 -0.83 5.04
C LYS A 24 1.49 -1.70 3.84
N PRO A 25 2.67 -2.33 3.86
CA PRO A 25 3.11 -3.22 2.79
C PRO A 25 2.35 -4.56 2.80
N THR A 26 1.87 -4.97 3.98
CA THR A 26 1.20 -6.24 4.20
C THR A 26 -0.01 -6.11 5.12
N ILE A 27 -0.97 -7.01 4.96
CA ILE A 27 -2.07 -7.25 5.92
C ILE A 27 -1.94 -8.66 6.48
N GLY A 28 -2.51 -8.90 7.67
CA GLY A 28 -2.48 -10.19 8.35
C GLY A 28 -1.21 -10.44 9.16
N ASN A 29 -1.22 -11.54 9.93
CA ASN A 29 -0.15 -11.94 10.85
C ASN A 29 0.33 -13.36 10.51
N GLY A 30 1.61 -13.65 10.76
CA GLY A 30 2.16 -15.01 10.61
C GLY A 30 2.07 -15.56 9.19
N LYS A 31 1.53 -16.77 9.05
CA LYS A 31 1.39 -17.49 7.76
C LYS A 31 0.35 -16.87 6.81
N ASP A 32 -0.54 -16.01 7.33
CA ASP A 32 -1.59 -15.34 6.55
C ASP A 32 -1.20 -13.92 6.09
N LYS A 33 0.09 -13.57 6.21
CA LYS A 33 0.60 -12.28 5.78
C LYS A 33 0.48 -12.14 4.25
N ARG A 34 -0.34 -11.20 3.79
CA ARG A 34 -0.58 -10.92 2.37
C ARG A 34 -0.01 -9.58 1.97
N TYR A 35 0.67 -9.53 0.82
CA TYR A 35 1.15 -8.28 0.24
C TYR A 35 0.01 -7.51 -0.41
N ILE A 36 -0.20 -6.29 0.07
CA ILE A 36 -1.25 -5.40 -0.40
C ILE A 36 -0.72 -4.28 -1.29
N ILE A 37 0.60 -4.10 -1.35
CA ILE A 37 1.23 -3.19 -2.31
C ILE A 37 1.64 -4.01 -3.53
N LYS A 38 1.05 -3.67 -4.67
CA LYS A 38 1.24 -4.35 -5.95
C LYS A 38 1.65 -3.35 -7.02
N LYS A 39 2.31 -3.84 -8.06
CA LYS A 39 2.56 -3.08 -9.29
C LYS A 39 1.27 -2.46 -9.81
N GLY A 40 1.31 -1.18 -10.16
CA GLY A 40 0.17 -0.38 -10.61
C GLY A 40 -0.58 0.36 -9.49
N LEU A 41 -0.30 0.08 -8.21
CA LEU A 41 -0.92 0.82 -7.11
C LEU A 41 -0.50 2.29 -7.16
N LYS A 42 -1.47 3.19 -7.04
CA LYS A 42 -1.22 4.62 -6.86
C LYS A 42 -1.10 4.95 -5.38
N ILE A 43 -0.04 5.66 -5.04
CA ILE A 43 0.21 6.14 -3.68
C ILE A 43 0.41 7.64 -3.70
N ARG A 44 -0.05 8.32 -2.65
CA ARG A 44 0.08 9.77 -2.49
C ARG A 44 1.05 10.06 -1.35
N HIS A 45 1.96 11.01 -1.55
CA HIS A 45 2.79 11.55 -0.48
C HIS A 45 2.07 12.67 0.25
N LYS A 46 1.65 12.41 1.49
CA LYS A 46 0.83 13.30 2.31
C LYS A 46 1.36 14.73 2.40
N PRO A 47 2.66 14.98 2.63
CA PRO A 47 3.19 16.35 2.73
C PRO A 47 3.12 17.15 1.44
N THR A 48 3.22 16.50 0.27
CA THR A 48 3.33 17.20 -1.03
C THR A 48 2.10 17.08 -1.91
N GLY A 49 1.17 16.19 -1.58
CA GLY A 49 0.03 15.83 -2.43
C GLY A 49 0.40 15.08 -3.72
N LEU A 50 1.69 14.83 -3.98
CA LEU A 50 2.16 14.19 -5.20
C LEU A 50 1.77 12.71 -5.24
N VAL A 51 1.40 12.28 -6.44
CA VAL A 51 0.94 10.91 -6.72
C VAL A 51 2.01 10.16 -7.49
N TYR A 52 2.22 8.92 -7.09
CA TYR A 52 3.23 8.04 -7.64
C TYR A 52 2.62 6.67 -7.96
N THR A 53 3.16 6.02 -8.98
CA THR A 53 2.75 4.66 -9.37
C THR A 53 3.81 3.67 -8.93
N VAL A 54 3.42 2.70 -8.11
CA VAL A 54 4.28 1.59 -7.71
C VAL A 54 4.53 0.70 -8.93
N TYR A 55 5.78 0.38 -9.22
CA TYR A 55 6.11 -0.58 -10.28
C TYR A 55 6.72 -1.87 -9.76
N ASP A 56 7.36 -1.85 -8.59
CA ASP A 56 7.96 -3.01 -7.95
C ASP A 56 8.02 -2.86 -6.42
N VAL A 57 8.09 -3.98 -5.71
CA VAL A 57 8.34 -4.03 -4.27
C VAL A 57 9.42 -5.08 -4.02
N SER A 58 10.57 -4.62 -3.54
CA SER A 58 11.69 -5.50 -3.19
C SER A 58 11.85 -5.58 -1.67
N PHE A 59 12.52 -6.61 -1.19
CA PHE A 59 12.93 -6.72 0.21
C PHE A 59 14.44 -6.50 0.25
N GLY A 60 14.87 -5.39 0.86
CA GLY A 60 16.30 -5.22 1.16
C GLY A 60 16.69 -6.15 2.30
N ASP A 61 17.97 -6.46 2.45
CA ASP A 61 18.52 -7.13 3.64
C ASP A 61 18.56 -6.09 4.79
N PRO A 62 17.84 -6.24 5.92
CA PRO A 62 17.42 -7.47 6.63
C PRO A 62 15.92 -7.83 6.53
N GLY A 63 15.36 -7.88 5.32
CA GLY A 63 13.96 -8.19 5.03
C GLY A 63 13.02 -6.98 5.03
N ASP A 64 13.55 -5.75 5.06
CA ASP A 64 12.72 -4.56 5.05
C ASP A 64 12.18 -4.24 3.64
N PRO A 65 10.86 -4.00 3.52
CA PRO A 65 10.26 -3.70 2.22
C PRO A 65 10.73 -2.33 1.71
N ILE A 66 11.07 -2.30 0.42
CA ILE A 66 11.41 -1.12 -0.36
C ILE A 66 10.43 -1.06 -1.52
N ILE A 67 9.73 0.06 -1.66
CA ILE A 67 8.75 0.26 -2.73
C ILE A 67 9.40 1.09 -3.82
N HIS A 68 9.42 0.56 -5.03
CA HIS A 68 9.91 1.25 -6.20
C HIS A 68 8.76 1.92 -6.92
N CYS A 69 8.85 3.24 -7.06
CA CYS A 69 7.80 4.08 -7.62
C CYS A 69 8.31 4.92 -8.77
N HIS A 70 7.39 5.33 -9.64
CA HIS A 70 7.69 6.31 -10.68
C HIS A 70 6.62 7.40 -10.78
N ARG A 71 7.07 8.53 -11.32
CA ARG A 71 6.28 9.66 -11.84
C ARG A 71 6.82 9.95 -13.25
N PRO A 72 6.08 10.59 -14.16
CA PRO A 72 6.63 11.03 -15.44
C PRO A 72 8.01 11.69 -15.28
N GLY A 73 9.04 11.09 -15.90
CA GLY A 73 10.42 11.58 -15.87
C GLY A 73 11.25 11.25 -14.61
N LYS A 74 10.71 10.58 -13.58
CA LYS A 74 11.47 10.24 -12.35
C LYS A 74 11.13 8.86 -11.80
N LYS A 75 12.16 8.10 -11.45
CA LYS A 75 12.08 6.87 -10.66
C LYS A 75 12.67 7.13 -9.28
N PHE A 76 12.09 6.54 -8.24
CA PHE A 76 12.60 6.66 -6.87
C PHE A 76 12.15 5.47 -6.02
N THR A 77 12.79 5.34 -4.87
CA THR A 77 12.54 4.27 -3.89
C THR A 77 12.02 4.87 -2.59
N ILE A 78 11.01 4.23 -2.02
CA ILE A 78 10.49 4.54 -0.69
C ILE A 78 10.94 3.42 0.23
N LYS A 79 11.70 3.78 1.25
CA LYS A 79 12.11 2.87 2.33
C LYS A 79 11.01 2.82 3.40
N LYS A 80 10.99 1.72 4.18
CA LYS A 80 10.00 1.45 5.22
C LYS A 80 9.77 2.60 6.21
N ASP A 81 10.83 3.29 6.61
CA ASP A 81 10.79 4.44 7.53
C ASP A 81 9.97 5.62 6.99
N LYS A 82 9.86 5.72 5.66
CA LYS A 82 9.09 6.76 4.97
C LYS A 82 7.65 6.38 4.69
N PHE A 83 7.23 5.14 4.91
CA PHE A 83 5.87 4.68 4.56
C PHE A 83 4.75 5.46 5.27
N LYS A 84 5.04 6.01 6.46
CA LYS A 84 4.10 6.87 7.20
C LYS A 84 3.70 8.15 6.44
N ASP A 85 4.58 8.63 5.57
CA ASP A 85 4.40 9.85 4.79
C ASP A 85 3.55 9.60 3.54
N TYR A 86 3.14 8.35 3.29
CA TYR A 86 2.38 7.95 2.11
C TYR A 86 1.06 7.29 2.51
N GLU A 87 0.09 7.41 1.61
CA GLU A 87 -1.23 6.78 1.70
C GLU A 87 -1.64 6.20 0.35
N ARG A 88 -2.65 5.34 0.37
CA ARG A 88 -3.28 4.81 -0.84
C ARG A 88 -4.20 5.88 -1.42
N GLN A 89 -4.20 6.00 -2.75
CA GLN A 89 -5.13 6.86 -3.48
C GLN A 89 -6.28 6.05 -4.08
#